data_AF-A0A3L7X520-F1
#
_entry.id   AF-A0A3L7X520-F1
#
_cell.length_a   1.000
_cell.length_b   1.000
_cell.length_c   1.000
_cell.angle_alpha   90.00
_cell.angle_beta   90.00
_cell.angle_gamma   90.00
#
_symmetry.space_group_name_H-M   'P 1'
#
loop_
_entity.id
_entity.type
_entity.pdbx_description
1 polymer ?
#
loop_
_entity_poly.entity_id
_entity_poly.type
_entity_poly.pdbx_seq_one_letter_code
_entity_poly.pdbx_strand_id
1 'polypeptide(L)'
;GLIAQRYDFLAQIAQPLLVLEAPQNWPPGGVCNMAIYPGASGPHQADWYWVRRSAAQLPTETQLLFDRIGLPQQGSPTYFDYAPVPERTVEEEATQNVNGFWVMWLIACKYIARYPWKAHLGVMRLVPNHLREIAAFVGAPLPLPEIEPLRPSPGEKIARLRELAALIEPLLPKIVEKGGAIPTQIVPYAYRYLALVEAIAHDSDRPTI
;
A
#
# COMPACT_ATOMS: atom_id res chain seq x y z
N GLY A 1 -8.42 -19.46 -8.92
CA GLY A 1 -7.22 -20.08 -8.32
C GLY A 1 -6.12 -19.03 -8.29
N LEU A 2 -5.37 -18.98 -7.19
CA LEU A 2 -4.20 -18.11 -7.04
C LEU A 2 -3.20 -18.40 -8.18
N ILE A 3 -2.74 -17.38 -8.90
CA ILE A 3 -1.73 -17.58 -9.94
C ILE A 3 -0.40 -17.90 -9.24
N ALA A 4 0.12 -19.10 -9.49
CA ALA A 4 1.41 -19.55 -8.97
C ALA A 4 2.54 -18.66 -9.49
N GLN A 5 3.64 -18.57 -8.75
CA GLN A 5 4.85 -17.80 -9.13
C GLN A 5 4.61 -16.29 -9.34
N ARG A 6 3.50 -15.74 -8.85
CA ARG A 6 3.18 -14.32 -9.08
C ARG A 6 4.25 -13.39 -8.52
N TYR A 7 4.80 -13.72 -7.35
CA TYR A 7 5.87 -12.94 -6.74
C TYR A 7 7.17 -13.06 -7.52
N ASP A 8 7.49 -14.24 -8.05
CA ASP A 8 8.69 -14.46 -8.88
C ASP A 8 8.62 -13.62 -10.16
N PHE A 9 7.44 -13.52 -10.78
CA PHE A 9 7.23 -12.64 -11.93
C PHE A 9 7.46 -11.17 -11.59
N LEU A 10 6.88 -10.69 -10.47
CA LEU A 10 7.07 -9.30 -10.02
C LEU A 10 8.54 -9.00 -9.73
N ALA A 11 9.30 -9.99 -9.25
CA ALA A 11 10.73 -9.84 -8.98
C ALA A 11 11.62 -9.76 -10.23
N GLN A 12 11.11 -10.00 -11.44
CA GLN A 12 11.90 -9.95 -12.67
C GLN A 12 12.36 -8.53 -13.04
N ILE A 13 11.64 -7.49 -12.60
CA ILE A 13 12.01 -6.10 -12.87
C ILE A 13 13.05 -5.63 -11.86
N ALA A 14 12.76 -5.86 -10.58
CA ALA A 14 13.63 -5.63 -9.43
C ALA A 14 13.04 -6.40 -8.25
N GLN A 15 13.83 -6.66 -7.21
CA GLN A 15 13.30 -7.25 -5.99
C GLN A 15 12.33 -6.26 -5.32
N PRO A 16 11.03 -6.61 -5.12
CA PRO A 16 10.11 -5.75 -4.40
C PRO A 16 10.51 -5.67 -2.91
N LEU A 17 10.39 -4.49 -2.33
CA LEU A 17 10.51 -4.23 -0.89
C LEU A 17 9.36 -4.86 -0.11
N LEU A 18 8.15 -4.85 -0.70
CA LEU A 18 6.97 -5.59 -0.24
C LEU A 18 5.99 -5.79 -1.39
N VAL A 19 5.08 -6.75 -1.22
CA VAL A 19 3.91 -6.94 -2.09
C VAL A 19 2.65 -7.04 -1.24
N LEU A 20 1.68 -6.18 -1.50
CA LEU A 20 0.35 -6.22 -0.90
C LEU A 20 -0.63 -6.81 -1.91
N GLU A 21 -1.42 -7.79 -1.49
CA GLU A 21 -2.48 -8.34 -2.31
C GLU A 21 -3.80 -7.62 -2.06
N ALA A 22 -4.55 -7.33 -3.12
CA ALA A 22 -5.90 -6.77 -3.04
C ALA A 22 -6.91 -7.73 -3.69
N PRO A 23 -7.20 -8.90 -3.09
CA PRO A 23 -8.12 -9.89 -3.63
C PRO A 23 -9.52 -9.38 -3.92
N GLN A 24 -9.98 -8.38 -3.18
CA GLN A 24 -11.24 -7.69 -3.41
C GLN A 24 -11.31 -6.96 -4.76
N ASN A 25 -10.15 -6.70 -5.39
CA ASN A 25 -10.01 -6.06 -6.69
C ASN A 25 -9.58 -7.04 -7.79
N TRP A 26 -9.57 -8.36 -7.52
CA TRP A 26 -9.12 -9.34 -8.51
C TRP A 26 -10.14 -9.47 -9.64
N PRO A 27 -9.70 -9.42 -10.91
CA PRO A 27 -10.54 -9.88 -12.00
C PRO A 27 -10.75 -11.41 -11.87
N PRO A 28 -11.87 -11.98 -12.37
CA PRO A 28 -12.18 -13.40 -12.26
C PRO A 28 -11.08 -14.32 -12.81
N GLY A 29 -10.41 -15.04 -11.89
CA GLY A 29 -9.29 -15.92 -12.20
C GLY A 29 -7.98 -15.19 -12.51
N GLY A 30 -7.86 -13.94 -12.09
CA GLY A 30 -6.67 -13.11 -12.19
C GLY A 30 -6.17 -12.63 -10.83
N VAL A 31 -5.36 -11.57 -10.84
CA VAL A 31 -4.68 -11.05 -9.64
C VAL A 31 -4.61 -9.52 -9.69
N CYS A 32 -4.75 -8.89 -8.53
CA CYS A 32 -4.42 -7.49 -8.24
C CYS A 32 -3.40 -7.48 -7.11
N ASN A 33 -2.18 -7.07 -7.42
CA ASN A 33 -1.08 -6.94 -6.47
C ASN A 33 -0.52 -5.52 -6.54
N MET A 34 -0.23 -4.94 -5.40
CA MET A 34 0.57 -3.72 -5.31
C MET A 34 1.99 -4.10 -4.91
N ALA A 35 2.96 -3.83 -5.78
CA ALA A 35 4.37 -4.04 -5.51
C ALA A 35 5.06 -2.71 -5.23
N ILE A 36 5.88 -2.69 -4.19
CA ILE A 36 6.72 -1.53 -3.85
C ILE A 36 8.16 -1.85 -4.21
N TYR A 37 8.78 -1.06 -5.08
CA TYR A 37 10.16 -1.24 -5.52
C TYR A 37 11.08 -0.16 -4.92
N PRO A 38 12.37 -0.46 -4.74
CA PRO A 38 13.34 0.56 -4.34
C PRO A 38 13.45 1.65 -5.40
N GLY A 39 13.53 2.91 -4.96
CA GLY A 39 13.82 4.06 -5.81
C GLY A 39 14.77 5.03 -5.10
N ALA A 40 15.47 5.86 -5.88
CA ALA A 40 16.52 6.74 -5.37
C ALA A 40 15.97 7.81 -4.41
N SER A 41 14.83 8.41 -4.76
CA SER A 41 14.18 9.46 -3.96
C SER A 41 13.05 8.94 -3.05
N GLY A 42 12.80 7.63 -3.07
CA GLY A 42 11.69 7.00 -2.37
C GLY A 42 11.21 5.74 -3.07
N PRO A 43 10.34 4.95 -2.41
CA PRO A 43 9.78 3.75 -3.01
C PRO A 43 8.87 4.07 -4.20
N HIS A 44 8.94 3.24 -5.24
CA HIS A 44 8.02 3.30 -6.37
C HIS A 44 6.91 2.27 -6.19
N GLN A 45 5.66 2.70 -6.25
CA GLN A 45 4.50 1.83 -6.20
C GLN A 45 4.03 1.47 -7.61
N ALA A 46 3.81 0.18 -7.87
CA ALA A 46 3.19 -0.31 -9.09
C ALA A 46 2.01 -1.24 -8.75
N ASP A 47 0.84 -0.90 -9.29
CA ASP A 47 -0.37 -1.73 -9.19
C ASP A 47 -0.44 -2.66 -10.40
N TRP A 48 -0.33 -3.96 -10.14
CA TRP A 48 -0.32 -5.03 -11.14
C TRP A 48 -1.68 -5.69 -11.21
N TYR A 49 -2.33 -5.57 -12.38
CA TYR A 49 -3.58 -6.23 -12.69
C TYR A 49 -3.34 -7.29 -13.76
N TRP A 50 -3.65 -8.54 -13.45
CA TRP A 50 -3.55 -9.66 -14.38
C TRP A 50 -4.93 -10.17 -14.70
N VAL A 51 -5.31 -10.09 -15.97
CA VAL A 51 -6.59 -10.59 -16.49
C VAL A 51 -6.29 -11.78 -17.41
N ARG A 52 -7.12 -12.83 -17.33
CA ARG A 52 -7.01 -13.95 -18.28
C ARG A 52 -7.23 -13.43 -19.69
N ARG A 53 -6.40 -13.86 -20.64
CA ARG A 53 -6.52 -13.49 -22.06
C ARG A 53 -7.95 -13.63 -22.59
N SER A 54 -8.64 -14.70 -22.24
CA SER A 54 -10.02 -14.98 -22.68
C SER A 54 -11.07 -13.97 -22.21
N ALA A 55 -10.74 -13.15 -21.21
CA ALA A 55 -11.62 -12.15 -20.62
C ALA A 55 -11.06 -10.72 -20.74
N ALA A 56 -9.89 -10.55 -21.37
CA ALA A 56 -9.25 -9.26 -21.52
C ALA A 56 -9.86 -8.51 -22.72
N GLN A 57 -10.26 -7.26 -22.47
CA GLN A 57 -10.68 -6.30 -23.49
C GLN A 57 -9.94 -4.98 -23.23
N LEU A 58 -9.74 -4.20 -24.28
CA LEU A 58 -9.06 -2.90 -24.21
C LEU A 58 -10.10 -1.78 -24.21
N PRO A 59 -10.27 -1.06 -23.10
CA PRO A 59 -11.07 0.17 -23.08
C PRO A 59 -10.50 1.19 -24.07
N THR A 60 -11.35 1.92 -24.79
CA THR A 60 -10.93 2.89 -25.83
C THR A 60 -9.99 3.98 -25.34
N GLU A 61 -10.03 4.32 -24.06
CA GLU A 61 -9.15 5.33 -23.43
C GLU A 61 -7.81 4.76 -22.94
N THR A 62 -7.54 3.47 -23.19
CA THR A 62 -6.31 2.80 -22.74
C THR A 62 -5.12 3.19 -23.61
N GLN A 63 -4.09 3.75 -23.00
CA GLN A 63 -2.78 3.87 -23.65
C GLN A 63 -2.10 2.50 -23.69
N LEU A 64 -2.11 1.88 -24.86
CA LEU A 64 -1.50 0.58 -25.08
C LEU A 64 0.02 0.70 -25.24
N LEU A 65 0.78 -0.07 -24.45
CA LEU A 65 2.23 -0.19 -24.61
C LEU A 65 2.59 -1.30 -25.61
N PHE A 66 1.94 -2.46 -25.50
CA PHE A 66 2.16 -3.61 -26.37
C PHE A 66 0.87 -4.41 -26.55
N ASP A 67 0.56 -4.81 -27.78
CA ASP A 67 -0.43 -5.85 -28.08
C ASP A 67 0.17 -6.85 -29.06
N ARG A 68 0.35 -8.09 -28.60
CA ARG A 68 0.94 -9.19 -29.39
C ARG A 68 -0.10 -10.13 -29.97
N ILE A 69 -1.37 -9.99 -29.59
CA ILE A 69 -2.41 -11.00 -29.85
C ILE A 69 -3.70 -10.40 -30.41
N GLY A 70 -3.79 -9.08 -30.57
CA GLY A 70 -4.95 -8.39 -31.12
C GLY A 70 -6.13 -8.42 -30.15
N LEU A 71 -5.98 -7.83 -28.96
CA LEU A 71 -7.07 -7.78 -27.99
C LEU A 71 -8.24 -6.94 -28.52
N PRO A 72 -9.49 -7.38 -28.30
CA PRO A 72 -10.67 -6.63 -28.77
C PRO A 72 -10.80 -5.31 -28.01
N GLN A 73 -11.22 -4.26 -28.72
CA GLN A 73 -11.53 -2.96 -28.14
C GLN A 73 -12.96 -2.94 -27.58
N GLN A 74 -13.17 -2.19 -26.50
CA GLN A 74 -14.46 -1.98 -25.87
C GLN A 74 -14.64 -0.50 -25.51
N GLY A 75 -15.85 0.05 -25.71
CA GLY A 75 -16.12 1.47 -25.42
C GLY A 75 -16.16 1.84 -23.93
N SER A 76 -16.04 0.87 -23.02
CA SER A 76 -16.08 1.10 -21.58
C SER A 76 -15.11 0.16 -20.83
N PRO A 77 -14.69 0.51 -19.60
CA PRO A 77 -13.93 -0.38 -18.74
C PRO A 77 -14.64 -1.72 -18.54
N THR A 78 -13.88 -2.81 -18.58
CA THR A 78 -14.42 -4.13 -18.26
C THR A 78 -14.87 -4.16 -16.81
N TYR A 79 -16.14 -4.47 -16.59
CA TYR A 79 -16.71 -4.68 -15.27
C TYR A 79 -16.64 -6.16 -14.92
N PHE A 80 -16.28 -6.43 -13.67
CA PHE A 80 -16.32 -7.77 -13.11
C PHE A 80 -17.16 -7.76 -11.85
N ASP A 81 -18.01 -8.78 -11.70
CA ASP A 81 -18.70 -9.01 -10.44
C ASP A 81 -17.69 -9.30 -9.33
N TYR A 82 -18.05 -8.89 -8.11
CA TYR A 82 -17.27 -9.18 -6.93
C TYR A 82 -17.08 -10.70 -6.78
N ALA A 83 -15.83 -11.13 -6.71
CA ALA A 83 -15.46 -12.48 -6.34
C ALA A 83 -15.14 -12.53 -4.84
N PRO A 84 -15.57 -13.58 -4.11
CA PRO A 84 -15.15 -13.77 -2.73
C PRO A 84 -13.63 -13.76 -2.59
N VAL A 85 -13.15 -13.03 -1.59
CA VAL A 85 -11.73 -13.01 -1.20
C VAL A 85 -11.32 -14.43 -0.76
N PRO A 86 -10.21 -14.99 -1.28
CA PRO A 86 -9.72 -16.28 -0.81
C PRO A 86 -9.45 -16.28 0.69
N GLU A 87 -9.78 -17.38 1.36
CA GLU A 87 -9.43 -17.59 2.76
C GLU A 87 -7.91 -17.54 2.95
N ARG A 88 -7.49 -17.02 4.10
CA ARG A 88 -6.09 -16.93 4.52
C ARG A 88 -5.92 -17.55 5.88
N THR A 89 -4.73 -18.07 6.12
CA THR A 89 -4.30 -18.36 7.50
C THR A 89 -4.17 -17.07 8.29
N VAL A 90 -4.21 -17.17 9.62
CA VAL A 90 -4.08 -16.00 10.50
C VAL A 90 -2.70 -15.34 10.37
N GLU A 91 -1.66 -16.12 10.07
CA GLU A 91 -0.29 -15.66 9.83
C GLU A 91 -0.16 -14.92 8.50
N GLU A 92 -0.81 -15.40 7.44
CA GLU A 92 -0.87 -14.71 6.15
C GLU A 92 -1.65 -13.40 6.27
N GLU A 93 -2.77 -13.39 7.01
CA GLU A 93 -3.53 -12.18 7.27
C GLU A 93 -2.71 -11.15 8.08
N ALA A 94 -1.99 -11.59 9.11
CA ALA A 94 -1.06 -10.72 9.85
C ALA A 94 0.02 -10.14 8.93
N THR A 95 0.61 -10.97 8.05
CA THR A 95 1.58 -10.55 7.04
C THR A 95 1.00 -9.49 6.10
N GLN A 96 -0.22 -9.71 5.58
CA GLN A 96 -0.90 -8.75 4.71
C GLN A 96 -1.24 -7.45 5.45
N ASN A 97 -1.55 -7.50 6.76
CA ASN A 97 -1.76 -6.31 7.55
C ASN A 97 -0.46 -5.51 7.77
N VAL A 98 0.68 -6.17 8.00
CA VAL A 98 1.98 -5.48 8.05
C VAL A 98 2.29 -4.81 6.71
N ASN A 99 2.08 -5.51 5.59
CA ASN A 99 2.26 -4.92 4.26
C ASN A 99 1.28 -3.76 4.02
N GLY A 100 0.03 -3.93 4.40
CA GLY A 100 -1.03 -2.94 4.29
C GLY A 100 -0.73 -1.68 5.11
N PHE A 101 -0.19 -1.83 6.32
CA PHE A 101 0.28 -0.71 7.13
C PHE A 101 1.29 0.13 6.36
N TRP A 102 2.38 -0.47 5.87
CA TRP A 102 3.44 0.27 5.19
C TRP A 102 2.97 0.89 3.88
N VAL A 103 2.12 0.20 3.11
CA VAL A 103 1.49 0.75 1.91
C VAL A 103 0.65 1.98 2.24
N MET A 104 -0.28 1.87 3.19
CA MET A 104 -1.18 2.98 3.53
C MET A 104 -0.42 4.15 4.13
N TRP A 105 0.68 3.87 4.85
CA TRP A 105 1.60 4.87 5.36
C TRP A 105 2.32 5.64 4.24
N LEU A 106 2.81 4.94 3.20
CA LEU A 106 3.41 5.58 2.02
C LEU A 106 2.40 6.38 1.21
N ILE A 107 1.17 5.88 1.06
CA ILE A 107 0.10 6.62 0.42
C ILE A 107 -0.24 7.87 1.25
N ALA A 108 -0.31 7.77 2.58
CA ALA A 108 -0.49 8.93 3.44
C ALA A 108 0.60 9.98 3.23
N CYS A 109 1.88 9.58 3.17
CA CYS A 109 2.99 10.47 2.81
C CYS A 109 2.76 11.18 1.47
N LYS A 110 2.39 10.44 0.42
CA LYS A 110 2.05 11.00 -0.91
C LYS A 110 0.94 12.05 -0.82
N TYR A 111 -0.11 11.80 -0.04
CA TYR A 111 -1.21 12.74 0.13
C TYR A 111 -0.81 13.98 0.94
N ILE A 112 0.07 13.85 1.94
CA ILE A 112 0.64 15.00 2.66
C ILE A 112 1.46 15.86 1.71
N ALA A 113 2.36 15.27 0.91
CA ALA A 113 3.17 16.03 -0.05
C ALA A 113 2.30 16.73 -1.11
N ARG A 114 1.22 16.10 -1.57
CA ARG A 114 0.34 16.66 -2.62
C ARG A 114 -0.65 17.68 -2.09
N TYR A 115 -1.13 17.51 -0.87
CA TYR A 115 -2.18 18.34 -0.26
C TYR A 115 -1.87 18.63 1.21
N PRO A 116 -0.76 19.34 1.50
CA PRO A 116 -0.22 19.47 2.85
C PRO A 116 -1.25 20.07 3.83
N TRP A 117 -2.05 21.02 3.35
CA TRP A 117 -3.05 21.75 4.14
C TRP A 117 -4.45 21.15 4.12
N LYS A 118 -4.69 20.06 3.37
CA LYS A 118 -6.02 19.43 3.34
C LYS A 118 -6.30 18.81 4.71
N ALA A 119 -7.34 19.30 5.38
CA ALA A 119 -7.68 18.90 6.74
C ALA A 119 -7.87 17.39 6.90
N HIS A 120 -8.55 16.77 5.93
CA HIS A 120 -8.84 15.33 5.97
C HIS A 120 -8.19 14.60 4.80
N LEU A 121 -7.23 13.75 5.15
CA LEU A 121 -6.66 12.76 4.26
C LEU A 121 -7.28 11.42 4.66
N GLY A 122 -8.36 10.98 4.00
CA GLY A 122 -9.10 9.77 4.39
C GLY A 122 -8.22 8.52 4.58
N VAL A 123 -7.08 8.46 3.86
CA VAL A 123 -6.08 7.40 3.99
C VAL A 123 -5.40 7.34 5.37
N MET A 124 -5.29 8.46 6.09
CA MET A 124 -4.72 8.49 7.46
C MET A 124 -5.49 7.60 8.43
N ARG A 125 -6.78 7.37 8.18
CA ARG A 125 -7.62 6.47 8.99
C ARG A 125 -7.39 4.99 8.69
N LEU A 126 -6.79 4.65 7.56
CA LEU A 126 -6.52 3.27 7.15
C LEU A 126 -5.26 2.72 7.82
N VAL A 127 -4.27 3.57 8.11
CA VAL A 127 -3.01 3.15 8.76
C VAL A 127 -3.25 2.54 10.16
N PRO A 128 -4.04 3.18 11.06
CA PRO A 128 -4.33 2.62 12.38
C PRO A 128 -5.19 1.35 12.34
N ASN A 129 -5.96 1.12 11.26
CA ASN A 129 -6.74 -0.12 11.13
C ASN A 129 -5.80 -1.33 11.04
N HIS A 130 -4.80 -1.28 10.17
CA HIS A 130 -3.81 -2.36 10.08
C HIS A 130 -3.03 -2.54 11.38
N LEU A 131 -2.66 -1.45 12.04
CA LEU A 131 -1.97 -1.52 13.33
C LEU A 131 -2.81 -2.24 14.41
N ARG A 132 -4.14 -2.02 14.44
CA ARG A 132 -5.07 -2.75 15.32
C ARG A 132 -5.05 -4.25 15.07
N GLU A 133 -5.17 -4.66 13.81
CA GLU A 133 -5.17 -6.09 13.46
C GLU A 133 -3.83 -6.76 13.83
N ILE A 134 -2.71 -6.08 13.59
CA ILE A 134 -1.37 -6.55 13.95
C ILE A 134 -1.25 -6.75 15.47
N ALA A 135 -1.69 -5.77 16.25
CA ALA A 135 -1.65 -5.87 17.71
C ALA A 135 -2.58 -6.95 18.27
N ALA A 136 -3.78 -7.09 17.71
CA ALA A 136 -4.71 -8.15 18.06
C ALA A 136 -4.07 -9.53 17.82
N PHE A 137 -3.44 -9.72 16.65
CA PHE A 137 -2.75 -10.96 16.33
C PHE A 137 -1.62 -11.29 17.31
N VAL A 138 -0.82 -10.31 17.73
CA VAL A 138 0.27 -10.55 18.73
C VAL A 138 -0.19 -10.46 20.18
N GLY A 139 -1.48 -10.19 20.45
CA GLY A 139 -2.02 -10.03 21.80
C GLY A 139 -1.45 -8.83 22.57
N ALA A 140 -1.05 -7.77 21.87
CA ALA A 140 -0.49 -6.57 22.48
C ALA A 140 -1.59 -5.52 22.75
N PRO A 141 -1.63 -4.90 23.94
CA PRO A 141 -2.46 -3.73 24.15
C PRO A 141 -1.85 -2.56 23.36
N LEU A 142 -2.64 -1.94 22.49
CA LEU A 142 -2.25 -0.69 21.84
C LEU A 142 -2.91 0.49 22.56
N PRO A 143 -2.16 1.53 22.93
CA PRO A 143 -2.74 2.83 23.17
C PRO A 143 -3.23 3.34 21.81
N LEU A 144 -4.50 3.10 21.49
CA LEU A 144 -5.09 3.69 20.30
C LEU A 144 -5.18 5.19 20.53
N PRO A 145 -4.49 6.01 19.72
CA PRO A 145 -4.48 7.43 20.03
C PRO A 145 -5.84 8.01 19.65
N GLU A 146 -6.42 8.77 20.57
CA GLU A 146 -7.74 9.38 20.42
C GLU A 146 -7.80 10.39 19.25
N ILE A 147 -9.05 10.67 18.85
CA ILE A 147 -9.57 11.65 17.88
C ILE A 147 -8.50 12.48 17.15
N GLU A 148 -8.37 12.25 15.83
CA GLU A 148 -7.57 13.12 14.96
C GLU A 148 -7.97 14.59 15.16
N PRO A 149 -7.00 15.53 15.27
CA PRO A 149 -7.32 16.95 15.33
C PRO A 149 -8.18 17.35 14.12
N LEU A 150 -9.13 18.28 14.33
CA LEU A 150 -10.09 18.68 13.29
C LEU A 150 -9.41 19.22 12.02
N ARG A 151 -8.20 19.78 12.14
CA ARG A 151 -7.40 20.34 11.04
C ARG A 151 -5.89 20.25 11.34
N PRO A 152 -5.24 19.11 11.14
CA PRO A 152 -3.82 19.00 11.39
C PRO A 152 -3.02 19.76 10.33
N SER A 153 -2.01 20.50 10.78
CA SER A 153 -0.91 21.03 9.99
C SER A 153 -0.13 19.89 9.31
N PRO A 154 0.68 20.19 8.27
CA PRO A 154 1.55 19.18 7.66
C PRO A 154 2.49 18.52 8.66
N GLY A 155 3.07 19.32 9.58
CA GLY A 155 3.94 18.83 10.66
C GLY A 155 3.23 17.85 11.60
N GLU A 156 2.00 18.15 12.01
CA GLU A 156 1.21 17.24 12.85
C GLU A 156 0.89 15.91 12.13
N LYS A 157 0.62 15.94 10.81
CA LYS A 157 0.41 14.71 10.03
C LYS A 157 1.68 13.87 9.94
N ILE A 158 2.84 14.50 9.75
CA ILE A 158 4.14 13.84 9.72
C ILE A 158 4.47 13.24 11.08
N ALA A 159 4.33 14.00 12.16
CA ALA A 159 4.52 13.52 13.53
C ALA A 159 3.63 12.31 13.81
N ARG A 160 2.36 12.37 13.36
CA ARG A 160 1.43 11.27 13.49
C ARG A 160 1.87 9.99 12.77
N LEU A 161 2.41 10.11 11.56
CA LEU A 161 2.97 8.96 10.84
C LEU A 161 4.18 8.37 11.56
N ARG A 162 5.03 9.20 12.18
CA ARG A 162 6.16 8.73 13.01
C ARG A 162 5.69 7.98 14.25
N GLU A 163 4.68 8.48 14.95
CA GLU A 163 4.07 7.80 16.10
C GLU A 163 3.54 6.42 15.71
N LEU A 164 2.80 6.32 14.61
CA LEU A 164 2.26 5.04 14.14
C LEU A 164 3.38 4.05 13.76
N ALA A 165 4.46 4.53 13.14
CA ALA A 165 5.63 3.70 12.83
C ALA A 165 6.35 3.22 14.11
N ALA A 166 6.51 4.09 15.11
CA ALA A 166 7.09 3.73 16.40
C ALA A 166 6.25 2.69 17.16
N LEU A 167 4.92 2.67 16.94
CA LEU A 167 4.03 1.67 17.54
C LEU A 167 4.11 0.30 16.86
N ILE A 168 4.29 0.23 15.54
CA ILE A 168 4.36 -1.06 14.83
C ILE A 168 5.71 -1.76 15.01
N GLU A 169 6.82 -1.01 15.03
CA GLU A 169 8.17 -1.58 14.99
C GLU A 169 8.44 -2.62 16.10
N PRO A 170 8.06 -2.39 17.38
CA PRO A 170 8.22 -3.39 18.44
C PRO A 170 7.33 -4.62 18.28
N LEU A 171 6.30 -4.57 17.44
CA LEU A 171 5.39 -5.69 17.17
C LEU A 171 5.94 -6.61 16.08
N LEU A 172 6.78 -6.09 15.16
CA LEU A 172 7.27 -6.85 14.00
C LEU A 172 8.00 -8.16 14.37
N PRO A 173 8.90 -8.20 15.37
CA PRO A 173 9.53 -9.47 15.77
C PRO A 173 8.53 -10.50 16.27
N LYS A 174 7.48 -10.08 17.00
CA LYS A 174 6.43 -10.96 17.53
C LYS A 174 5.56 -11.56 16.43
N ILE A 175 5.42 -10.89 15.29
CA ILE A 175 4.77 -11.45 14.10
C ILE A 175 5.57 -12.65 13.58
N VAL A 176 6.89 -12.50 13.49
CA VAL A 176 7.78 -13.57 13.02
C VAL A 176 7.80 -14.74 13.99
N GLU A 177 7.84 -14.48 15.31
CA GLU A 177 7.74 -15.53 16.35
C GLU A 177 6.47 -16.38 16.23
N LYS A 178 5.37 -15.78 15.74
CA LYS A 178 4.10 -16.46 15.49
C LYS A 178 3.96 -17.05 14.08
N GLY A 179 5.03 -17.04 13.26
CA GLY A 179 5.03 -17.63 11.93
C GLY A 179 4.59 -16.70 10.78
N GLY A 180 4.29 -15.44 11.07
CA GLY A 180 4.05 -14.43 10.04
C GLY A 180 5.34 -13.93 9.38
N ALA A 181 5.23 -13.25 8.25
CA ALA A 181 6.34 -12.61 7.57
C ALA A 181 6.27 -11.08 7.69
N ILE A 182 7.43 -10.42 7.64
CA ILE A 182 7.55 -8.96 7.69
C ILE A 182 8.43 -8.44 6.54
N PRO A 183 8.09 -7.29 5.93
CA PRO A 183 8.90 -6.68 4.88
C PRO A 183 10.05 -5.87 5.48
N THR A 184 11.11 -6.51 5.96
CA THR A 184 12.22 -5.81 6.67
C THR A 184 12.88 -4.71 5.83
N GLN A 185 12.91 -4.86 4.51
CA GLN A 185 13.58 -3.93 3.63
C GLN A 185 12.82 -2.62 3.43
N ILE A 186 11.50 -2.54 3.68
CA ILE A 186 10.74 -1.33 3.40
C ILE A 186 11.05 -0.18 4.37
N VAL A 187 11.34 -0.50 5.64
CA VAL A 187 11.48 0.48 6.73
C VAL A 187 12.45 1.62 6.39
N PRO A 188 13.72 1.36 5.98
CA PRO A 188 14.63 2.44 5.62
C PRO A 188 14.18 3.26 4.40
N TYR A 189 13.46 2.67 3.44
CA TYR A 189 12.93 3.39 2.29
C TYR A 189 11.73 4.27 2.66
N ALA A 190 10.86 3.78 3.55
CA ALA A 190 9.73 4.54 4.06
C ALA A 190 10.18 5.79 4.81
N TYR A 191 11.16 5.67 5.70
CA TYR A 191 11.70 6.83 6.42
C TYR A 191 12.41 7.84 5.51
N ARG A 192 13.16 7.39 4.48
CA ARG A 192 13.73 8.30 3.48
C ARG A 192 12.64 9.06 2.73
N TYR A 193 11.55 8.40 2.37
CA TYR A 193 10.44 9.05 1.69
C TYR A 193 9.72 10.07 2.57
N LEU A 194 9.52 9.77 3.85
CA LEU A 194 8.96 10.73 4.79
C LEU A 194 9.86 11.96 4.97
N ALA A 195 11.18 11.78 5.01
CA ALA A 195 12.11 12.91 5.06
C ALA A 195 11.99 13.81 3.82
N LEU A 196 11.78 13.24 2.63
CA LEU A 196 11.47 14.00 1.42
C LEU A 196 10.12 14.74 1.55
N VAL A 197 9.08 14.08 2.06
CA VAL A 197 7.76 14.70 2.26
C VAL A 197 7.82 15.84 3.26
N GLU A 198 8.61 15.71 4.33
CA GLU A 198 8.86 16.74 5.32
C GLU A 198 9.55 17.97 4.71
N ALA A 199 10.58 17.76 3.86
CA ALA A 199 11.21 18.85 3.12
C ALA A 199 10.23 19.59 2.20
N ILE A 200 9.39 18.86 1.45
CA ILE A 200 8.35 19.44 0.57
C ILE A 200 7.31 20.23 1.37
N ALA A 201 6.88 19.70 2.52
CA ALA A 201 5.90 20.34 3.38
C ALA A 201 6.44 21.66 3.95
N HIS A 202 7.70 21.69 4.41
CA HIS A 202 8.35 22.91 4.90
C HIS A 202 8.52 23.99 3.84
N ASP A 203 8.82 23.62 2.59
CA ASP A 203 8.88 24.61 1.50
C ASP A 203 7.49 25.18 1.17
N SER A 204 6.43 24.41 1.38
CA SER A 204 5.04 24.85 1.21
C SER A 204 4.54 25.80 2.31
N ASP A 205 5.27 25.92 3.42
CA ASP A 205 4.99 26.86 4.51
C ASP A 205 5.60 28.25 4.26
N ARG A 206 6.45 28.40 3.23
CA ARG A 206 7.04 29.71 2.89
C ARG A 206 5.98 30.55 2.15
N PRO A 207 5.63 31.75 2.65
CA PRO A 207 4.81 32.65 1.87
C PRO A 207 5.53 32.99 0.56
N THR A 208 4.86 32.80 -0.57
CA THR A 208 5.29 33.35 -1.85
C THR A 208 5.41 34.87 -1.68
N ILE A 209 6.66 35.36 -1.74
CA ILE A 209 7.01 36.79 -1.73
C ILE A 209 6.56 37.43 -3.04
#